data_AF-A0A925UP42-F1
#
_entry.id   AF-A0A925UP42-F1
#
_cell.length_a   1.000
_cell.length_b   1.000
_cell.length_c   1.000
_cell.angle_alpha   90.00
_cell.angle_beta   90.00
_cell.angle_gamma   90.00
#
_symmetry.space_group_name_H-M   'P 1'
#
loop_
_entity.id
_entity.type
_entity.pdbx_description
1 polymer ?
#
loop_
_entity_poly.entity_id
_entity_poly.type
_entity_poly.pdbx_seq_one_letter_code
_entity_poly.pdbx_strand_id
1 'polypeptide(L)'
;MSICKVLLRHSTLLVQKLLYYSQSLHLALYDEPLFEEEIQAWRYSPVCPPAYRFYSEFEAKQLPIPTQEFLLQIPNEKKQLLEEIWEYFGSYHAYLLSDMTHFEFPWKKARKGLL
;
A
#
# COMPACT_ATOMS: atom_id res chain seq x y z
N MET A 1 3.55 19.38 -2.14
CA MET A 1 4.49 18.68 -1.24
C MET A 1 4.11 17.21 -1.32
N SER A 2 4.44 16.65 -2.48
CA SER A 2 3.62 15.72 -3.26
C SER A 2 3.85 14.25 -2.93
N ILE A 3 2.95 13.36 -3.39
CA ILE A 3 3.03 11.89 -3.68
C ILE A 3 4.32 11.12 -3.34
N CYS A 4 5.50 11.73 -3.53
CA CYS A 4 6.81 11.20 -3.16
C CYS A 4 6.90 10.60 -1.74
N LYS A 5 6.10 11.04 -0.76
CA LYS A 5 6.24 10.54 0.63
C LYS A 5 5.83 9.07 0.80
N VAL A 6 4.83 8.58 0.05
CA VAL A 6 4.47 7.15 0.04
C VAL A 6 5.65 6.29 -0.44
N LEU A 7 6.51 6.85 -1.29
CA LEU A 7 7.62 6.17 -1.96
C LEU A 7 8.99 6.42 -1.31
N LEU A 8 9.07 7.28 -0.28
CA LEU A 8 10.34 7.68 0.34
C LEU A 8 10.49 7.11 1.76
N ARG A 9 11.33 6.07 1.84
CA ARG A 9 11.93 5.48 3.05
C ARG A 9 10.96 5.05 4.15
N HIS A 10 10.24 3.97 3.91
CA HIS A 10 9.51 3.24 4.94
C HIS A 10 9.75 1.73 4.84
N SER A 11 9.65 1.02 5.96
CA SER A 11 9.77 -0.44 6.00
C SER A 11 8.80 -1.08 4.98
N THR A 12 9.22 -2.18 4.33
CA THR A 12 8.38 -2.95 3.40
C THR A 12 6.97 -3.17 3.96
N LEU A 13 6.90 -3.46 5.26
CA LEU A 13 5.65 -3.68 5.98
C LEU A 13 4.66 -2.51 5.89
N LEU A 14 5.11 -1.26 6.04
CA LEU A 14 4.23 -0.08 5.94
C LEU A 14 3.71 0.08 4.51
N VAL A 15 4.60 -0.06 3.52
CA VAL A 15 4.24 0.09 2.11
C VAL A 15 3.13 -0.89 1.71
N GLN A 16 3.24 -2.15 2.15
CA GLN A 16 2.20 -3.15 1.86
C GLN A 16 0.81 -2.75 2.40
N LYS A 17 0.77 -2.10 3.56
CA LYS A 17 -0.49 -1.65 4.19
C LYS A 17 -1.06 -0.43 3.49
N LEU A 18 -0.21 0.52 3.10
CA LEU A 18 -0.64 1.67 2.31
C LEU A 18 -1.18 1.23 0.95
N LEU A 19 -0.54 0.25 0.29
CA LEU A 19 -1.07 -0.33 -0.96
C LEU A 19 -2.43 -1.00 -0.75
N TYR A 20 -2.59 -1.76 0.34
CA TYR A 20 -3.87 -2.37 0.70
C TYR A 20 -4.98 -1.35 0.89
N TYR A 21 -4.77 -0.30 1.69
CA TYR A 21 -5.78 0.73 1.90
C TYR A 21 -6.03 1.55 0.63
N SER A 22 -5.01 1.84 -0.17
CA SER A 22 -5.16 2.57 -1.44
C SER A 22 -6.03 1.80 -2.43
N GLN A 23 -5.75 0.50 -2.63
CA GLN A 23 -6.57 -0.36 -3.51
C GLN A 23 -8.00 -0.48 -2.98
N SER A 24 -8.17 -0.70 -1.67
CA SER A 24 -9.48 -0.87 -1.04
C SER A 24 -10.35 0.38 -1.15
N LEU A 25 -9.78 1.56 -0.90
CA LEU A 25 -10.50 2.83 -1.01
C LEU A 25 -10.78 3.21 -2.46
N HIS A 26 -9.85 2.96 -3.39
CA HIS A 26 -10.11 3.22 -4.81
C HIS A 26 -11.26 2.34 -5.32
N LEU A 27 -11.26 1.05 -4.97
CA LEU A 27 -12.37 0.15 -5.28
C LEU A 27 -13.69 0.63 -4.67
N ALA A 28 -13.67 1.09 -3.42
CA ALA A 28 -14.88 1.56 -2.75
C ALA A 28 -15.45 2.87 -3.34
N LEU A 29 -14.58 3.76 -3.84
CA LEU A 29 -14.96 5.08 -4.36
C LEU A 29 -15.31 5.05 -5.85
N TYR A 30 -14.60 4.24 -6.64
CA TYR A 30 -14.63 4.29 -8.10
C TYR A 30 -15.09 2.98 -8.75
N ASP A 31 -15.31 1.91 -7.98
CA ASP A 31 -15.62 0.56 -8.48
C ASP A 31 -14.57 0.01 -9.48
N GLU A 32 -13.34 0.53 -9.39
CA GLU A 32 -12.24 0.19 -10.28
C GLU A 32 -10.96 -0.09 -9.47
N PRO A 33 -10.06 -0.97 -9.94
CA PRO A 33 -8.77 -1.19 -9.30
C PRO A 33 -7.85 0.04 -9.46
N LEU A 34 -7.11 0.41 -8.40
CA LEU A 34 -6.09 1.46 -8.50
C LEU A 34 -4.90 0.98 -9.34
N PHE A 35 -4.50 -0.27 -9.11
CA PHE A 35 -3.48 -1.04 -9.83
C PHE A 35 -3.95 -2.50 -10.04
N GLU A 36 -3.35 -3.19 -11.01
CA GLU A 36 -3.81 -4.52 -11.49
C GLU A 36 -3.31 -5.68 -10.63
N GLU A 37 -2.20 -5.49 -9.89
CA GLU A 37 -1.59 -6.53 -9.08
C GLU A 37 -2.52 -7.01 -7.96
N GLU A 38 -2.63 -8.33 -7.84
CA GLU A 38 -3.39 -8.95 -6.76
C GLU A 38 -2.72 -8.73 -5.40
N ILE A 39 -3.53 -8.34 -4.41
CA ILE A 39 -3.13 -8.32 -3.00
C ILE A 39 -3.49 -9.66 -2.37
N GLN A 40 -2.48 -10.37 -1.88
CA GLN A 40 -2.60 -11.70 -1.30
C GLN A 40 -2.65 -11.64 0.23
N ALA A 41 -3.51 -12.48 0.82
CA ALA A 41 -3.66 -12.58 2.27
C ALA A 41 -2.60 -13.53 2.89
N TRP A 42 -1.34 -13.09 2.89
CA TRP A 42 -0.22 -13.84 3.47
C TRP A 42 -0.41 -14.05 4.98
N ARG A 43 0.45 -14.83 5.63
CA ARG A 43 0.29 -15.17 7.06
C ARG A 43 0.19 -13.95 7.97
N TYR A 44 0.93 -12.87 7.69
CA TYR A 44 1.10 -11.75 8.61
C TYR A 44 0.60 -10.39 8.10
N SER A 45 0.34 -10.24 6.80
CA SER A 45 -0.08 -8.96 6.22
C SER A 45 -0.74 -9.19 4.86
N PRO A 46 -1.63 -8.29 4.41
CA PRO A 46 -1.93 -8.19 2.99
C PRO A 46 -0.64 -7.81 2.27
N VAL A 47 -0.36 -8.49 1.16
CA VAL A 47 0.89 -8.32 0.41
C VAL A 47 0.57 -8.24 -1.08
N CYS A 48 0.97 -7.15 -1.72
CA CYS A 48 1.20 -7.06 -3.16
C CYS A 48 2.59 -7.66 -3.45
N PRO A 49 2.68 -8.88 -4.03
CA PRO A 49 3.95 -9.58 -4.15
C PRO A 49 5.01 -8.86 -5.00
N PRO A 50 4.67 -8.24 -6.16
CA PRO A 50 5.62 -7.44 -6.92
C PRO A 50 6.22 -6.30 -6.11
N ALA A 51 5.40 -5.56 -5.37
CA ALA A 51 5.87 -4.52 -4.49
C ALA A 51 6.74 -5.09 -3.36
N TYR A 52 6.34 -6.20 -2.72
CA TYR A 52 7.13 -6.80 -1.65
C TYR A 52 8.54 -7.17 -2.13
N ARG A 53 8.65 -7.84 -3.29
CA ARG A 53 9.94 -8.17 -3.89
C ARG A 53 10.78 -6.92 -4.11
N PHE A 54 10.21 -5.92 -4.77
CA PHE A 54 10.89 -4.64 -5.02
C PHE A 54 11.40 -4.02 -3.72
N TYR A 55 10.53 -3.75 -2.74
CA TYR A 55 10.91 -3.05 -1.51
C TYR A 55 11.83 -3.87 -0.59
N SER A 56 11.69 -5.21 -0.57
CA SER A 56 12.53 -6.10 0.25
C SER A 56 14.02 -6.03 -0.14
N GLU A 57 14.33 -5.78 -1.41
CA GLU A 57 15.70 -5.61 -1.90
C GLU A 57 16.35 -4.29 -1.41
N PHE A 58 15.52 -3.32 -1.00
CA PHE A 58 15.95 -2.01 -0.54
C PHE A 58 15.85 -1.83 0.99
N GLU A 59 15.51 -2.85 1.78
CA GLU A 59 15.44 -2.69 3.26
C GLU A 59 16.77 -2.23 3.88
N ALA A 60 17.91 -2.53 3.23
CA ALA A 60 19.24 -2.06 3.62
C ALA A 60 19.77 -0.89 2.75
N LYS A 61 19.00 -0.39 1.78
CA LYS A 61 19.42 0.60 0.80
C LYS A 61 18.44 1.79 0.76
N GLN A 62 18.84 2.87 0.11
CA GLN A 62 17.89 3.95 -0.18
C GLN A 62 16.98 3.50 -1.32
N LEU A 63 15.69 3.76 -1.19
CA LEU A 63 14.74 3.57 -2.28
C LEU A 63 15.05 4.55 -3.41
N PRO A 64 14.91 4.13 -4.68
CA PRO A 64 15.02 5.05 -5.79
C PRO A 64 13.92 6.09 -5.69
N ILE A 65 14.31 7.37 -5.82
CA ILE A 65 13.35 8.47 -5.87
C ILE A 65 12.66 8.41 -7.24
N PRO A 66 11.32 8.38 -7.30
CA PRO A 66 10.61 8.41 -8.58
C PRO A 66 10.97 9.67 -9.36
N THR A 67 11.10 9.54 -10.68
CA THR A 67 11.39 10.69 -11.55
C THR A 67 10.17 11.62 -11.62
N GLN A 68 10.40 12.91 -11.82
CA GLN A 68 9.32 13.87 -11.99
C GLN A 68 8.43 13.52 -13.19
N GLU A 69 9.01 12.98 -14.26
CA GLU A 69 8.28 12.53 -15.44
C GLU A 69 7.33 11.36 -15.13
N PHE A 70 7.78 10.37 -14.35
CA PHE A 70 6.92 9.30 -13.88
C PHE A 70 5.76 9.86 -13.03
N LEU A 71 6.06 10.79 -12.11
CA LEU A 71 5.03 11.41 -11.28
C LEU A 71 4.01 12.20 -12.12
N LEU A 72 4.41 12.83 -13.22
CA LEU A 72 3.49 13.56 -14.10
C LEU A 72 2.51 12.62 -14.83
N GLN A 73 2.89 11.37 -15.08
CA GLN A 73 2.04 10.39 -15.76
C GLN A 73 0.91 9.82 -14.88
N ILE A 74 1.02 9.94 -13.54
CA ILE A 74 -0.04 9.47 -12.64
C ILE A 74 -1.23 10.46 -12.70
N PRO A 75 -2.47 9.99 -12.96
CA PRO A 75 -3.67 10.84 -12.93
C PRO A 75 -3.84 11.60 -11.62
N ASN A 76 -4.39 12.81 -11.66
CA ASN A 76 -4.50 13.68 -10.49
C ASN A 76 -5.43 13.12 -9.42
N GLU A 77 -6.45 12.38 -9.81
CA GLU A 77 -7.41 11.73 -8.91
C GLU A 77 -6.72 10.63 -8.11
N LYS A 78 -5.89 9.81 -8.77
CA LYS A 78 -5.07 8.78 -8.12
C LYS A 78 -4.04 9.39 -7.17
N LYS A 79 -3.42 10.49 -7.59
CA LYS A 79 -2.48 11.27 -6.79
C LYS A 79 -3.12 11.78 -5.49
N GLN A 80 -4.30 12.40 -5.60
CA GLN A 80 -5.05 12.92 -4.45
C GLN A 80 -5.40 11.80 -3.47
N LEU A 81 -5.93 10.67 -3.96
CA LEU A 81 -6.23 9.53 -3.12
C LEU A 81 -4.97 9.03 -2.36
N LEU A 82 -3.84 8.90 -3.05
CA LEU A 82 -2.59 8.46 -2.43
C LEU A 82 -2.08 9.46 -1.37
N GLU A 83 -2.31 10.76 -1.58
CA GLU A 83 -1.99 11.80 -0.59
C GLU A 83 -2.91 11.70 0.64
N GLU A 84 -4.21 11.50 0.47
CA GLU A 84 -5.16 11.31 1.57
C GLU A 84 -4.84 10.05 2.39
N ILE A 85 -4.54 8.93 1.71
CA ILE A 85 -4.08 7.68 2.36
C ILE A 85 -2.83 7.94 3.19
N TRP A 86 -1.88 8.70 2.63
CA TRP A 86 -0.64 9.03 3.30
C TRP A 86 -0.87 9.91 4.53
N GLU A 87 -1.70 10.95 4.41
CA GLU A 87 -2.02 11.85 5.50
C GLU A 87 -2.72 11.12 6.66
N TYR A 88 -3.59 10.16 6.34
CA TYR A 88 -4.33 9.41 7.35
C TYR A 88 -3.50 8.28 7.98
N PHE A 89 -2.88 7.41 7.17
CA PHE A 89 -2.23 6.19 7.64
C PHE A 89 -0.70 6.29 7.72
N GLY A 90 -0.05 7.23 7.02
CA GLY A 90 1.40 7.29 6.89
C GLY A 90 2.14 7.58 8.20
N SER A 91 1.44 8.12 9.20
CA SER A 91 1.98 8.36 10.55
C SER A 91 1.80 7.17 11.50
N TYR A 92 1.03 6.15 11.12
CA TYR A 92 0.72 5.02 11.99
C TYR A 92 1.90 4.05 12.01
N HIS A 93 2.13 3.44 13.18
CA HIS A 93 3.09 2.34 13.25
C HIS A 93 2.61 1.17 12.39
N ALA A 94 3.54 0.56 11.64
CA ALA A 94 3.21 -0.53 10.74
C ALA A 94 2.52 -1.70 11.48
N TYR A 95 2.87 -1.99 12.73
CA TYR A 95 2.19 -3.02 13.54
C TYR A 95 0.72 -2.70 13.82
N LEU A 96 0.40 -1.44 14.17
CA LEU A 96 -0.98 -1.01 14.39
C LEU A 96 -1.82 -1.21 13.12
N LEU A 97 -1.28 -0.82 11.97
CA LEU A 97 -1.96 -1.05 10.69
C LEU A 97 -2.11 -2.55 10.38
N SER A 98 -1.18 -3.40 10.83
CA SER A 98 -1.31 -4.86 10.73
C SER A 98 -2.52 -5.35 11.51
N ASP A 99 -2.62 -4.96 12.78
CA ASP A 99 -3.69 -5.38 13.66
C ASP A 99 -5.03 -4.96 13.09
N MET A 100 -5.14 -3.70 12.64
CA MET A 100 -6.34 -3.19 11.95
C MET A 100 -6.74 -4.10 10.77
N THR A 101 -5.83 -4.37 9.83
CA THR A 101 -6.15 -5.22 8.67
C THR A 101 -6.60 -6.62 9.10
N HIS A 102 -6.06 -7.17 10.18
CA HIS A 102 -6.44 -8.51 10.66
C HIS A 102 -7.85 -8.56 11.26
N PHE A 103 -8.34 -7.44 11.79
CA PHE A 103 -9.70 -7.33 12.31
C PHE A 103 -10.75 -7.10 11.23
N GLU A 104 -10.36 -6.72 10.02
CA GLU A 104 -11.28 -6.40 8.93
C GLU A 104 -11.90 -7.64 8.27
N PHE A 105 -13.11 -7.47 7.74
CA PHE A 105 -13.85 -8.53 7.06
C PHE A 105 -13.13 -9.10 5.83
N PRO A 106 -12.54 -8.30 4.91
CA PRO A 106 -11.85 -8.82 3.72
C PRO A 106 -10.72 -9.79 4.09
N TRP A 107 -9.91 -9.44 5.09
CA TRP A 107 -8.83 -10.29 5.59
C TRP A 107 -9.34 -11.61 6.17
N LYS A 108 -10.30 -11.53 7.10
CA LYS A 108 -10.91 -12.70 7.74
C LYS A 108 -11.55 -13.64 6.72
N LYS A 109 -12.19 -13.06 5.70
CA LYS A 109 -12.79 -13.82 4.59
C LYS A 109 -11.71 -14.51 3.75
N ALA A 110 -10.68 -13.77 3.33
CA ALA A 110 -9.59 -14.29 2.49
C ALA A 110 -8.79 -15.41 3.19
N ARG A 111 -8.68 -15.36 4.53
CA ARG A 111 -7.97 -16.37 5.32
C ARG A 111 -8.87 -17.44 5.95
N LYS A 112 -10.15 -17.46 5.61
CA LYS A 112 -11.08 -18.45 6.15
C LYS A 112 -10.60 -19.87 5.79
N GLY A 113 -10.35 -20.69 6.81
CA GLY A 113 -9.86 -22.07 6.64
C GLY A 113 -8.34 -22.19 6.51
N LEU A 114 -7.59 -21.09 6.67
CA LEU A 114 -6.13 -21.08 6.75
C LEU A 114 -5.69 -20.87 8.21
N LEU A 115 -4.59 -21.52 8.60
CA LEU A 115 -3.91 -21.31 9.89
C LEU A 115 -3.20 -19.95 9.92
#